data_AF-A0A7S2JKQ9-F1
#
_entry.id   AF-A0A7S2JKQ9-F1
#
_cell.length_a   1.000
_cell.length_b   1.000
_cell.length_c   1.000
_cell.angle_alpha   90.00
_cell.angle_beta   90.00
_cell.angle_gamma   90.00
#
_symmetry.space_group_name_H-M   'P 1'
#
loop_
_entity.id
_entity.type
_entity.pdbx_description
1 polymer ?
#
loop_
_entity_poly.entity_id
_entity_poly.type
_entity_poly.pdbx_seq_one_letter_code
_entity_poly.pdbx_strand_id
1 'polypeptide(L)'
;GGKGAPPAEGAPAGGARVDCEAYVAGKEQAYLPVLQQALHQGNFSEVYASLRAQHGASPSFFLYAAGLLLDHAPGRCEEAVRICTNCLEMSVQDVQLMRSVAYTLMKGGQMELAVAVFDRVQDLAPTEPQSFLDGALARGLVCLQGRFSEDHLRRAAELCAAVVLRRWADRFREVEWPALVLLHLLAEVGEARGLGGVWPLDAGLRVPGFAAGLVVWLGWDTDHTDLDLHVVEPGGNEVFYSNNRSSIGGRLSRDFTDGYGPEVYLLKDPPAGTYTVRAKYYASHQQSTLTGSTSAVVWAMQGGATPSIQYDAVRLDRNKEKMEVMAVAVRQGAKGAPHEVPVVPVVAGAPAAQLGFTDTDGDEVVLVREGGGVNEYVNGKLQIQGVRTFTIDEAARTYADDTGFGTFRASEDVAGLQAQCRHLFGLAPEPLSRKAGRLGRRVLGLAP
;
A
#
# COMPACT_ATOMS: atom_id res chain seq x y z
N GLY A 1 12.80 60.07 35.99
CA GLY A 1 12.39 58.69 36.32
C GLY A 1 12.65 57.80 35.12
N GLY A 2 13.47 56.76 35.33
CA GLY A 2 13.73 55.56 34.51
C GLY A 2 13.55 55.61 32.98
N LYS A 3 14.66 55.63 32.25
CA LYS A 3 14.74 55.03 30.90
C LYS A 3 14.93 53.52 31.09
N GLY A 4 13.95 52.72 30.68
CA GLY A 4 14.05 51.25 30.68
C GLY A 4 14.97 50.76 29.57
N ALA A 5 15.94 49.93 29.92
CA ALA A 5 16.77 49.19 28.96
C ALA A 5 15.95 48.06 28.32
N PRO A 6 16.19 47.72 27.04
CA PRO A 6 15.60 46.53 26.43
C PRO A 6 16.26 45.27 27.01
N PRO A 7 15.56 44.12 27.05
CA PRO A 7 16.12 42.88 27.57
C PRO A 7 17.22 42.36 26.64
N ALA A 8 18.29 41.85 27.25
CA ALA A 8 19.39 41.22 26.55
C ALA A 8 18.92 39.95 25.83
N GLU A 9 19.16 39.88 24.53
CA GLU A 9 19.00 38.66 23.74
C GLU A 9 19.90 37.57 24.32
N GLY A 10 19.29 36.45 24.70
CA GLY A 10 20.00 35.23 25.08
C GLY A 10 20.76 34.69 23.87
N ALA A 11 22.06 34.49 24.03
CA ALA A 11 22.91 33.85 23.03
C ALA A 11 22.34 32.47 22.67
N PRO A 12 22.22 32.11 21.37
CA PRO A 12 21.82 30.76 21.00
C PRO A 12 22.94 29.80 21.38
N ALA A 13 22.56 28.71 22.06
CA ALA A 13 23.43 27.58 22.34
C ALA A 13 24.03 27.05 21.03
N GLY A 14 25.35 26.94 20.98
CA GLY A 14 26.10 26.46 19.83
C GLY A 14 25.85 24.99 19.55
N GLY A 15 24.82 24.71 18.77
CA GLY A 15 24.80 23.54 17.89
C GLY A 15 25.63 23.87 16.66
N ALA A 16 26.62 23.03 16.32
CA ALA A 16 27.36 23.20 15.08
C ALA A 16 26.36 23.16 13.91
N ARG A 17 26.14 24.32 13.27
CA ARG A 17 25.51 24.37 11.95
C ARG A 17 26.43 23.57 11.03
N VAL A 18 26.03 22.35 10.71
CA VAL A 18 26.58 21.68 9.54
C VAL A 18 25.98 22.44 8.36
N ASP A 19 26.72 23.41 7.83
CA ASP A 19 26.37 24.06 6.58
C ASP A 19 26.27 22.97 5.52
N CYS A 20 25.04 22.67 5.10
CA CYS A 20 24.78 21.64 4.11
C CYS A 20 25.17 22.18 2.74
N GLU A 21 25.87 21.35 1.98
CA GLU A 21 26.29 21.72 0.64
C GLU A 21 25.08 21.71 -0.29
N ALA A 22 24.86 22.82 -1.00
CA ALA A 22 23.86 22.88 -2.03
C ALA A 22 24.18 21.90 -3.17
N TYR A 23 23.16 21.23 -3.66
CA TYR A 23 23.21 20.46 -4.88
C TYR A 23 23.57 21.34 -6.07
N VAL A 24 24.43 20.78 -6.92
CA VAL A 24 24.81 21.33 -8.23
C VAL A 24 24.45 20.27 -9.26
N ALA A 25 23.62 20.62 -10.24
CA ALA A 25 23.18 19.69 -11.28
C ALA A 25 24.36 19.00 -11.98
N GLY A 26 24.30 17.67 -12.11
CA GLY A 26 25.36 16.86 -12.72
C GLY A 26 26.40 16.35 -11.71
N LYS A 27 26.41 16.84 -10.47
CA LYS A 27 27.35 16.38 -9.43
C LYS A 27 27.14 14.92 -9.06
N GLU A 28 25.93 14.43 -9.22
CA GLU A 28 25.56 13.03 -9.02
C GLU A 28 26.32 12.07 -9.93
N GLN A 29 26.75 12.52 -11.12
CA GLN A 29 27.58 11.72 -12.03
C GLN A 29 28.95 11.39 -11.44
N ALA A 30 29.43 12.14 -10.44
CA ALA A 30 30.70 11.87 -9.78
C ALA A 30 30.66 10.65 -8.85
N TYR A 31 29.47 10.28 -8.33
CA TYR A 31 29.34 9.19 -7.36
C TYR A 31 28.34 8.09 -7.75
N LEU A 32 27.27 8.39 -8.49
CA LEU A 32 26.25 7.40 -8.85
C LEU A 32 26.79 6.22 -9.67
N PRO A 33 27.53 6.43 -10.79
CA PRO A 33 28.08 5.31 -11.57
C PRO A 33 29.06 4.46 -10.76
N VAL A 34 29.84 5.10 -9.89
CA VAL A 34 30.82 4.44 -9.01
C VAL A 34 30.11 3.58 -7.96
N LEU A 35 29.06 4.10 -7.32
CA LEU A 35 28.23 3.35 -6.38
C LEU A 35 27.49 2.19 -7.07
N GLN A 36 26.98 2.39 -8.28
CA GLN A 36 26.30 1.36 -9.05
C GLN A 36 27.25 0.22 -9.41
N GLN A 37 28.46 0.55 -9.88
CA GLN A 37 29.49 -0.44 -10.13
C GLN A 37 29.88 -1.19 -8.85
N ALA A 38 30.03 -0.47 -7.74
CA ALA A 38 30.37 -1.07 -6.45
C ALA A 38 29.28 -1.99 -5.92
N LEU A 39 28.01 -1.68 -6.19
CA LEU A 39 26.88 -2.54 -5.88
C LEU A 39 27.00 -3.88 -6.64
N HIS A 40 27.27 -3.83 -7.94
CA HIS A 40 27.45 -5.04 -8.75
C HIS A 40 28.68 -5.86 -8.33
N GLN A 41 29.73 -5.20 -7.84
CA GLN A 41 30.97 -5.85 -7.39
C GLN A 41 30.91 -6.35 -5.93
N GLY A 42 29.84 -6.05 -5.20
CA GLY A 42 29.67 -6.46 -3.80
C GLY A 42 30.51 -5.68 -2.78
N ASN A 43 31.13 -4.57 -3.18
CA ASN A 43 31.96 -3.71 -2.32
C ASN A 43 31.32 -2.34 -2.03
N PHE A 44 29.99 -2.22 -2.21
CA PHE A 44 29.23 -0.99 -2.02
C PHE A 44 29.55 -0.25 -0.72
N SER A 45 29.55 -0.94 0.43
CA SER A 45 29.68 -0.27 1.72
C SER A 45 31.06 0.39 1.93
N GLU A 46 32.12 -0.21 1.39
CA GLU A 46 33.47 0.37 1.41
C GLU A 46 33.54 1.62 0.53
N VAL A 47 33.03 1.51 -0.71
CA VAL A 47 33.01 2.61 -1.67
C VAL A 47 32.13 3.76 -1.18
N TYR A 48 30.96 3.45 -0.62
CA TYR A 48 30.07 4.43 0.00
C TYR A 48 30.74 5.16 1.16
N ALA A 49 31.46 4.45 2.05
CA ALA A 49 32.17 5.09 3.16
C ALA A 49 33.23 6.10 2.67
N SER A 50 33.97 5.75 1.61
CA SER A 50 34.95 6.63 0.98
C SER A 50 34.29 7.87 0.34
N LEU A 51 33.21 7.68 -0.39
CA LEU A 51 32.47 8.79 -1.03
C LEU A 51 31.76 9.67 -0.01
N ARG A 52 31.26 9.11 1.09
CA ARG A 52 30.66 9.88 2.19
C ARG A 52 31.66 10.85 2.83
N ALA A 53 32.95 10.50 2.91
CA ALA A 53 33.96 11.42 3.40
C ALA A 53 34.10 12.68 2.52
N GLN A 54 33.76 12.58 1.24
CA GLN A 54 33.87 13.68 0.26
C GLN A 54 32.54 14.40 0.03
N HIS A 55 31.41 13.69 0.12
CA HIS A 55 30.09 14.18 -0.25
C HIS A 55 29.07 14.20 0.90
N GLY A 56 29.48 13.83 2.12
CA GLY A 56 28.58 13.68 3.27
C GLY A 56 27.98 14.99 3.80
N ALA A 57 28.37 16.13 3.26
CA ALA A 57 27.71 17.42 3.52
C ALA A 57 26.50 17.67 2.58
N SER A 58 26.24 16.81 1.60
CA SER A 58 25.14 16.96 0.64
C SER A 58 23.96 16.00 0.94
N PRO A 59 22.74 16.51 1.15
CA PRO A 59 21.56 15.67 1.31
C PRO A 59 21.25 14.83 0.06
N SER A 60 21.48 15.38 -1.15
CA SER A 60 21.25 14.66 -2.40
C SER A 60 22.10 13.39 -2.49
N PHE A 61 23.35 13.43 -2.02
CA PHE A 61 24.24 12.26 -2.01
C PHE A 61 23.60 11.09 -1.24
N PHE A 62 23.06 11.34 -0.05
CA PHE A 62 22.39 10.32 0.75
C PHE A 62 21.12 9.80 0.08
N LEU A 63 20.27 10.68 -0.46
CA LEU A 63 19.03 10.28 -1.12
C LEU A 63 19.30 9.43 -2.37
N TYR A 64 20.29 9.80 -3.19
CA TYR A 64 20.67 9.03 -4.38
C TYR A 64 21.28 7.68 -4.02
N ALA A 65 22.17 7.62 -3.01
CA ALA A 65 22.77 6.36 -2.56
C ALA A 65 21.72 5.40 -1.97
N ALA A 66 20.76 5.92 -1.19
CA ALA A 66 19.65 5.14 -0.65
C ALA A 66 18.72 4.64 -1.76
N GLY A 67 18.34 5.51 -2.70
CA GLY A 67 17.50 5.15 -3.85
C GLY A 67 18.12 4.01 -4.68
N LEU A 68 19.42 4.10 -4.98
CA LEU A 68 20.15 3.06 -5.71
C LEU A 68 20.08 1.69 -5.02
N LEU A 69 20.17 1.64 -3.69
CA LEU A 69 20.01 0.38 -2.94
C LEU A 69 18.56 -0.13 -3.00
N LEU A 70 17.57 0.74 -2.85
CA LEU A 70 16.16 0.35 -2.90
C LEU A 70 15.75 -0.19 -4.27
N ASP A 71 16.29 0.39 -5.35
CA ASP A 71 15.95 0.02 -6.72
C ASP A 71 16.66 -1.26 -7.19
N HIS A 72 17.89 -1.50 -6.74
CA HIS A 72 18.74 -2.57 -7.29
C HIS A 72 19.17 -3.63 -6.27
N ALA A 73 18.88 -3.44 -4.98
CA ALA A 73 19.22 -4.37 -3.91
C ALA A 73 18.15 -4.40 -2.81
N PRO A 74 16.93 -4.88 -3.10
CA PRO A 74 15.78 -4.86 -2.17
C PRO A 74 16.03 -5.61 -0.86
N GLY A 75 17.03 -6.50 -0.79
CA GLY A 75 17.47 -7.13 0.46
C GLY A 75 18.25 -6.20 1.41
N ARG A 76 18.57 -4.97 1.00
CA ARG A 76 19.40 -4.00 1.74
C ARG A 76 18.61 -2.75 2.18
N CYS A 77 17.29 -2.87 2.36
CA CYS A 77 16.43 -1.76 2.77
C CYS A 77 16.88 -1.09 4.08
N GLU A 78 17.33 -1.86 5.08
CA GLU A 78 17.82 -1.29 6.35
C GLU A 78 19.04 -0.38 6.13
N GLU A 79 19.94 -0.74 5.23
CA GLU A 79 21.10 0.09 4.90
C GLU A 79 20.68 1.34 4.15
N ALA A 80 19.73 1.25 3.21
CA ALA A 80 19.18 2.41 2.51
C ALA A 80 18.50 3.40 3.48
N VAL A 81 17.72 2.89 4.44
CA VAL A 81 17.08 3.68 5.50
C VAL A 81 18.14 4.39 6.36
N ARG A 82 19.18 3.68 6.78
CA ARG A 82 20.28 4.26 7.54
C ARG A 82 21.01 5.36 6.75
N ILE A 83 21.14 5.19 5.44
CA ILE A 83 21.75 6.21 4.58
C ILE A 83 20.86 7.44 4.50
N CYS A 84 19.57 7.31 4.13
CA CYS A 84 18.70 8.47 3.92
C CYS A 84 18.41 9.26 5.21
N THR A 85 18.39 8.61 6.36
CA THR A 85 18.18 9.26 7.66
C THR A 85 19.32 10.19 8.09
N ASN A 86 20.51 10.10 7.47
CA ASN A 86 21.56 11.11 7.66
C ASN A 86 21.05 12.52 7.29
N CYS A 87 20.14 12.64 6.33
CA CYS A 87 19.51 13.91 5.97
C CYS A 87 18.74 14.55 7.14
N LEU A 88 18.22 13.76 8.08
CA LEU A 88 17.48 14.27 9.26
C LEU A 88 18.42 14.73 10.38
N GLU A 89 19.66 14.24 10.39
CA GLU A 89 20.71 14.69 11.32
C GLU A 89 21.36 16.00 10.86
N MET A 90 21.25 16.30 9.57
CA MET A 90 21.59 17.60 9.03
C MET A 90 20.62 18.63 9.62
N SER A 91 21.13 19.69 10.25
CA SER A 91 20.31 20.71 10.94
C SER A 91 19.54 21.62 9.96
N VAL A 92 18.85 21.03 9.00
CA VAL A 92 18.11 21.64 7.91
C VAL A 92 16.64 21.27 8.06
N GLN A 93 15.81 22.25 8.36
CA GLN A 93 14.36 22.09 8.43
C GLN A 93 13.73 22.52 7.11
N ASP A 94 14.02 21.75 6.07
CA ASP A 94 13.49 21.96 4.73
C ASP A 94 12.36 20.97 4.44
N VAL A 95 11.20 21.49 4.07
CA VAL A 95 9.96 20.72 3.86
C VAL A 95 10.13 19.69 2.74
N GLN A 96 10.73 20.11 1.62
CA GLN A 96 10.94 19.24 0.47
C GLN A 96 11.90 18.10 0.82
N LEU A 97 13.04 18.40 1.47
CA LEU A 97 13.99 17.38 1.92
C LEU A 97 13.33 16.37 2.85
N MET A 98 12.59 16.82 3.86
CA MET A 98 11.91 15.94 4.79
C MET A 98 10.89 15.05 4.08
N ARG A 99 10.14 15.59 3.11
CA ARG A 99 9.20 14.82 2.29
C ARG A 99 9.92 13.78 1.41
N SER A 100 11.05 14.12 0.78
CA SER A 100 11.87 13.14 0.04
C SER A 100 12.37 12.01 0.95
N VAL A 101 12.80 12.34 2.17
CA VAL A 101 13.22 11.34 3.16
C VAL A 101 12.05 10.46 3.55
N ALA A 102 10.87 11.03 3.83
CA ALA A 102 9.67 10.27 4.15
C ALA A 102 9.27 9.30 3.04
N TYR A 103 9.27 9.73 1.77
CA TYR A 103 9.03 8.84 0.63
C TYR A 103 10.07 7.73 0.51
N THR A 104 11.34 8.04 0.78
CA THR A 104 12.43 7.03 0.79
C THR A 104 12.23 6.02 1.93
N LEU A 105 11.82 6.48 3.11
CA LEU A 105 11.51 5.64 4.27
C LEU A 105 10.32 4.71 4.00
N MET A 106 9.28 5.23 3.35
CA MET A 106 8.15 4.41 2.89
C MET A 106 8.67 3.29 2.00
N LYS A 107 9.40 3.61 0.92
CA LYS A 107 9.99 2.61 0.00
C LYS A 107 10.92 1.60 0.70
N GLY A 108 11.61 2.03 1.75
CA GLY A 108 12.42 1.16 2.63
C GLY A 108 11.63 0.35 3.66
N GLY A 109 10.30 0.43 3.68
CA GLY A 109 9.41 -0.29 4.59
C GLY A 109 9.27 0.29 6.00
N GLN A 110 9.82 1.48 6.26
CA GLN A 110 9.84 2.12 7.58
C GLN A 110 8.69 3.10 7.76
N MET A 111 7.46 2.56 7.75
CA MET A 111 6.24 3.36 7.65
C MET A 111 5.99 4.26 8.87
N GLU A 112 6.21 3.77 10.09
CA GLU A 112 6.04 4.59 11.31
C GLU A 112 7.04 5.75 11.38
N LEU A 113 8.28 5.53 10.92
CA LEU A 113 9.26 6.61 10.83
C LEU A 113 8.86 7.63 9.76
N ALA A 114 8.35 7.17 8.61
CA ALA A 114 7.80 8.06 7.59
C ALA A 114 6.65 8.91 8.14
N VAL A 115 5.72 8.31 8.90
CA VAL A 115 4.63 9.04 9.59
C VAL A 115 5.18 10.13 10.51
N ALA A 116 6.19 9.82 11.32
CA ALA A 116 6.81 10.82 12.20
C ALA A 116 7.47 11.98 11.42
N VAL A 117 8.09 11.69 10.28
CA VAL A 117 8.65 12.74 9.41
C VAL A 117 7.54 13.57 8.76
N PHE A 118 6.43 12.97 8.33
CA PHE A 118 5.28 13.71 7.79
C PHE A 118 4.59 14.59 8.83
N ASP A 119 4.54 14.16 10.09
CA ASP A 119 4.05 15.03 11.17
C ASP A 119 4.93 16.27 11.30
N ARG A 120 6.25 16.11 11.16
CA ARG A 120 7.16 17.25 11.14
C ARG A 120 6.96 18.14 9.91
N VAL A 121 6.72 17.56 8.74
CA VAL A 121 6.38 18.31 7.52
C VAL A 121 5.10 19.12 7.73
N GLN A 122 4.08 18.55 8.36
CA GLN A 122 2.83 19.24 8.70
C GLN A 122 3.07 20.44 9.62
N ASP A 123 3.92 20.29 10.65
CA ASP A 123 4.28 21.39 11.56
C ASP A 123 4.98 22.54 10.83
N LEU A 124 5.84 22.22 9.85
CA LEU A 124 6.62 23.19 9.08
C LEU A 124 5.79 23.87 7.98
N ALA A 125 4.83 23.14 7.39
CA ALA A 125 4.00 23.58 6.28
C ALA A 125 2.48 23.47 6.57
N PRO A 126 1.96 24.11 7.63
CA PRO A 126 0.56 23.96 8.04
C PRO A 126 -0.43 24.65 7.08
N THR A 127 0.08 25.48 6.17
CA THR A 127 -0.67 26.21 5.14
C THR A 127 -0.69 25.49 3.79
N GLU A 128 -0.05 24.33 3.68
CA GLU A 128 -0.06 23.49 2.50
C GLU A 128 -1.02 22.31 2.73
N PRO A 129 -2.06 22.11 1.91
CA PRO A 129 -2.97 20.97 2.08
C PRO A 129 -2.25 19.63 1.90
N GLN A 130 -1.19 19.60 1.07
CA GLN A 130 -0.43 18.39 0.82
C GLN A 130 0.22 17.83 2.08
N SER A 131 0.70 18.67 3.01
CA SER A 131 1.32 18.18 4.25
C SER A 131 0.34 17.35 5.10
N PHE A 132 -0.97 17.61 4.99
CA PHE A 132 -2.02 16.82 5.64
C PHE A 132 -2.29 15.52 4.88
N LEU A 133 -2.34 15.59 3.54
CA LEU A 133 -2.62 14.42 2.68
C LEU A 133 -1.48 13.40 2.70
N ASP A 134 -0.23 13.85 2.72
CA ASP A 134 0.94 13.00 2.92
C ASP A 134 0.80 12.19 4.23
N GLY A 135 0.50 12.88 5.34
CA GLY A 135 0.27 12.26 6.63
C GLY A 135 -0.93 11.31 6.66
N ALA A 136 -2.00 11.62 5.90
CA ALA A 136 -3.18 10.75 5.80
C ALA A 136 -2.89 9.47 5.01
N LEU A 137 -2.18 9.58 3.88
CA LEU A 137 -1.80 8.43 3.04
C LEU A 137 -0.84 7.50 3.77
N ALA A 138 0.20 8.05 4.41
CA ALA A 138 1.16 7.24 5.17
C ALA A 138 0.47 6.44 6.28
N ARG A 139 -0.45 7.07 7.03
CA ARG A 139 -1.25 6.40 8.06
C ARG A 139 -2.22 5.37 7.49
N GLY A 140 -2.86 5.67 6.36
CA GLY A 140 -3.68 4.70 5.63
C GLY A 140 -2.89 3.46 5.25
N LEU A 141 -1.65 3.63 4.80
CA LEU A 141 -0.73 2.52 4.50
C LEU A 141 -0.37 1.70 5.75
N VAL A 142 0.00 2.34 6.86
CA VAL A 142 0.26 1.63 8.13
C VAL A 142 -0.93 0.74 8.49
N CYS A 143 -2.15 1.31 8.40
CA CYS A 143 -3.40 0.63 8.72
C CYS A 143 -3.68 -0.60 7.84
N LEU A 144 -3.19 -0.62 6.59
CA LEU A 144 -3.57 -1.62 5.57
C LEU A 144 -2.48 -2.66 5.27
N GLN A 145 -1.21 -2.30 5.40
CA GLN A 145 -0.08 -3.22 5.13
C GLN A 145 0.45 -3.91 6.40
N GLY A 146 0.12 -3.39 7.58
CA GLY A 146 0.53 -3.93 8.87
C GLY A 146 -0.62 -4.52 9.68
N ARG A 147 -0.45 -4.52 11.00
CA ARG A 147 -1.57 -4.74 11.92
C ARG A 147 -2.49 -3.53 11.83
N PHE A 148 -3.79 -3.80 11.70
CA PHE A 148 -4.80 -2.75 11.74
C PHE A 148 -4.62 -1.83 12.95
N SER A 149 -4.67 -0.52 12.72
CA SER A 149 -4.56 0.52 13.75
C SER A 149 -5.72 1.50 13.61
N GLU A 150 -6.65 1.46 14.57
CA GLU A 150 -7.78 2.37 14.64
C GLU A 150 -7.32 3.83 14.79
N ASP A 151 -6.28 4.08 15.59
CA ASP A 151 -5.75 5.43 15.82
C ASP A 151 -5.20 6.05 14.53
N HIS A 152 -4.44 5.29 13.76
CA HIS A 152 -3.94 5.75 12.46
C HIS A 152 -5.08 6.00 11.48
N LEU A 153 -6.09 5.14 11.44
CA LEU A 153 -7.25 5.31 10.57
C LEU A 153 -8.03 6.58 10.91
N ARG A 154 -8.35 6.80 12.19
CA ARG A 154 -9.07 7.99 12.66
C ARG A 154 -8.25 9.25 12.40
N ARG A 155 -6.96 9.22 12.69
CA ARG A 155 -6.08 10.37 12.43
C ARG A 155 -5.96 10.69 10.94
N ALA A 156 -5.87 9.68 10.08
CA ALA A 156 -5.89 9.89 8.63
C ALA A 156 -7.19 10.54 8.15
N ALA A 157 -8.33 10.11 8.69
CA ALA A 157 -9.64 10.69 8.39
C ALA A 157 -9.74 12.17 8.85
N GLU A 158 -9.24 12.48 10.05
CA GLU A 158 -9.16 13.85 10.56
C GLU A 158 -8.29 14.76 9.67
N LEU A 159 -7.16 14.26 9.18
CA LEU A 159 -6.28 15.02 8.29
C LEU A 159 -6.98 15.32 6.96
N CYS A 160 -7.68 14.35 6.37
CA CYS A 160 -8.49 14.58 5.17
C CYS A 160 -9.60 15.61 5.43
N ALA A 161 -10.29 15.50 6.56
CA ALA A 161 -11.32 16.45 6.95
C ALA A 161 -10.79 17.87 7.15
N ALA A 162 -9.58 18.01 7.71
CA ALA A 162 -8.90 19.31 7.81
C ALA A 162 -8.64 19.93 6.42
N VAL A 163 -8.31 19.12 5.41
CA VAL A 163 -8.17 19.60 4.02
C VAL A 163 -9.50 20.07 3.45
N VAL A 164 -10.59 19.34 3.69
CA VAL A 164 -11.91 19.71 3.18
C VAL A 164 -12.47 20.99 3.83
N LEU A 165 -12.22 21.20 5.12
CA LEU A 165 -12.86 22.27 5.90
C LEU A 165 -12.08 23.59 5.91
N ARG A 166 -10.79 23.58 5.58
CA ARG A 166 -9.94 24.77 5.62
C ARG A 166 -9.99 25.53 4.30
N ARG A 167 -9.75 26.83 4.38
CA ARG A 167 -9.52 27.66 3.20
C ARG A 167 -8.04 27.63 2.84
N TRP A 168 -7.75 27.15 1.64
CA TRP A 168 -6.40 27.11 1.08
C TRP A 168 -6.15 28.28 0.14
N ALA A 169 -4.89 28.53 -0.19
CA ALA A 169 -4.53 29.47 -1.26
C ALA A 169 -5.15 29.02 -2.59
N ASP A 170 -5.52 29.98 -3.45
CA ASP A 170 -6.23 29.69 -4.72
C ASP A 170 -5.46 28.75 -5.65
N ARG A 171 -4.14 28.67 -5.52
CA ARG A 171 -3.28 27.71 -6.24
C ARG A 171 -3.58 26.24 -5.92
N PHE A 172 -4.28 25.97 -4.82
CA PHE A 172 -4.71 24.62 -4.40
C PHE A 172 -6.21 24.39 -4.60
N ARG A 173 -6.87 25.21 -5.42
CA ARG A 173 -8.32 25.11 -5.65
C ARG A 173 -8.71 23.71 -6.12
N GLU A 174 -9.72 23.12 -5.46
CA GLU A 174 -10.24 21.75 -5.66
C GLU A 174 -9.44 20.62 -4.99
N VAL A 175 -8.45 20.93 -4.15
CA VAL A 175 -7.76 19.92 -3.31
C VAL A 175 -8.70 19.16 -2.36
N GLU A 176 -9.88 19.72 -2.09
CA GLU A 176 -10.94 19.08 -1.32
C GLU A 176 -11.47 17.81 -2.01
N TRP A 177 -11.41 17.74 -3.35
CA TRP A 177 -11.90 16.56 -4.08
C TRP A 177 -11.02 15.32 -3.85
N PRO A 178 -9.68 15.36 -4.06
CA PRO A 178 -8.79 14.29 -3.62
C PRO A 178 -8.95 13.92 -2.15
N ALA A 179 -9.05 14.92 -1.26
CA ALA A 179 -9.22 14.69 0.17
C ALA A 179 -10.52 13.92 0.48
N LEU A 180 -11.62 14.28 -0.19
CA LEU A 180 -12.89 13.55 -0.08
C LEU A 180 -12.77 12.13 -0.61
N VAL A 181 -12.10 11.90 -1.74
CA VAL A 181 -11.88 10.54 -2.28
C VAL A 181 -11.15 9.68 -1.24
N LEU A 182 -10.03 10.15 -0.69
CA LEU A 182 -9.28 9.42 0.33
C LEU A 182 -10.11 9.18 1.59
N LEU A 183 -10.82 10.21 2.07
CA LEU A 183 -11.69 10.07 3.24
C LEU A 183 -12.79 9.02 3.04
N HIS A 184 -13.35 8.91 1.83
CA HIS A 184 -14.34 7.89 1.53
C HIS A 184 -13.75 6.48 1.63
N LEU A 185 -12.54 6.27 1.11
CA LEU A 185 -11.83 5.00 1.20
C LEU A 185 -11.52 4.63 2.66
N LEU A 186 -11.02 5.58 3.45
CA LEU A 186 -10.72 5.36 4.87
C LEU A 186 -11.99 5.02 5.67
N ALA A 187 -13.11 5.69 5.40
CA ALA A 187 -14.37 5.36 6.03
C ALA A 187 -14.86 3.95 5.69
N GLU A 188 -14.77 3.52 4.41
CA GLU A 188 -15.14 2.16 4.00
C GLU A 188 -14.24 1.09 4.66
N VAL A 189 -12.95 1.36 4.78
CA VAL A 189 -11.98 0.51 5.50
C VAL A 189 -12.36 0.33 6.96
N GLY A 190 -12.84 1.39 7.62
CA GLY A 190 -13.32 1.35 9.00
C GLY A 190 -14.64 0.59 9.15
N GLU A 191 -15.62 0.90 8.30
CA GLU A 191 -16.93 0.25 8.27
C GLU A 191 -16.80 -1.27 8.07
N ALA A 192 -15.92 -1.71 7.16
CA ALA A 192 -15.63 -3.12 6.91
C ALA A 192 -15.07 -3.87 8.12
N ARG A 193 -14.52 -3.14 9.10
CA ARG A 193 -13.97 -3.66 10.36
C ARG A 193 -14.91 -3.43 11.54
N GLY A 194 -16.15 -3.00 11.29
CA GLY A 194 -17.13 -2.72 12.32
C GLY A 194 -16.87 -1.44 13.11
N LEU A 195 -16.02 -0.53 12.62
CA LEU A 195 -15.76 0.75 13.28
C LEU A 195 -16.76 1.81 12.85
N GLY A 196 -17.46 2.38 13.82
CA GLY A 196 -18.28 3.57 13.64
C GLY A 196 -17.48 4.87 13.76
N GLY A 197 -18.04 5.94 13.19
CA GLY A 197 -17.56 7.32 13.41
C GLY A 197 -16.20 7.63 12.78
N VAL A 198 -15.77 6.89 11.76
CA VAL A 198 -14.55 7.22 11.00
C VAL A 198 -14.75 8.43 10.11
N TRP A 199 -15.98 8.66 9.63
CA TRP A 199 -16.35 9.84 8.85
C TRP A 199 -16.64 11.05 9.77
N PRO A 200 -15.79 12.09 9.79
CA PRO A 200 -15.91 13.20 10.74
C PRO A 200 -16.64 14.43 10.16
N LEU A 201 -17.11 14.35 8.91
CA LEU A 201 -17.76 15.46 8.19
C LEU A 201 -19.29 15.34 8.21
N ASP A 202 -19.97 16.38 7.72
CA ASP A 202 -21.41 16.35 7.48
C ASP A 202 -21.80 15.14 6.61
N ALA A 203 -22.91 14.49 6.95
CA ALA A 203 -23.38 13.29 6.25
C ALA A 203 -23.75 13.56 4.78
N GLY A 204 -24.11 14.79 4.42
CA GLY A 204 -24.38 15.21 3.04
C GLY A 204 -23.14 15.21 2.14
N LEU A 205 -21.93 15.18 2.71
CA LEU A 205 -20.68 15.01 1.96
C LEU A 205 -20.29 13.54 1.78
N ARG A 206 -20.98 12.60 2.45
CA ARG A 206 -20.75 11.16 2.33
C ARG A 206 -21.58 10.61 1.18
N VAL A 207 -20.93 9.85 0.30
CA VAL A 207 -21.57 9.02 -0.70
C VAL A 207 -21.67 7.59 -0.16
N PRO A 208 -22.87 7.10 0.21
CA PRO A 208 -23.05 5.70 0.60
C PRO A 208 -22.67 4.76 -0.56
N GLY A 209 -21.85 3.75 -0.28
CA GLY A 209 -21.39 2.78 -1.29
C GLY A 209 -20.53 3.43 -2.38
N PHE A 210 -19.62 4.34 -1.99
CA PHE A 210 -18.66 4.97 -2.90
C PHE A 210 -17.89 3.90 -3.70
N ALA A 211 -17.44 2.84 -3.03
CA ALA A 211 -17.01 1.55 -3.56
C ALA A 211 -16.10 1.66 -4.80
N ALA A 212 -15.04 2.46 -4.69
CA ALA A 212 -14.08 2.63 -5.77
C ALA A 212 -13.22 1.36 -5.94
N GLY A 213 -13.26 0.76 -7.13
CA GLY A 213 -12.50 -0.44 -7.44
C GLY A 213 -11.02 -0.19 -7.73
N LEU A 214 -10.68 0.98 -8.27
CA LEU A 214 -9.30 1.43 -8.49
C LEU A 214 -9.17 2.94 -8.24
N VAL A 215 -8.23 3.33 -7.39
CA VAL A 215 -7.79 4.71 -7.20
C VAL A 215 -6.28 4.78 -7.40
N VAL A 216 -5.83 5.68 -8.26
CA VAL A 216 -4.41 5.98 -8.45
C VAL A 216 -4.17 7.41 -8.02
N TRP A 217 -3.21 7.62 -7.14
CA TRP A 217 -2.88 8.91 -6.55
C TRP A 217 -1.42 9.23 -6.86
N LEU A 218 -1.15 10.41 -7.41
CA LEU A 218 0.18 10.96 -7.62
C LEU A 218 0.43 12.12 -6.65
N GLY A 219 1.51 12.04 -5.89
CA GLY A 219 2.05 13.13 -5.08
C GLY A 219 3.51 13.40 -5.43
N TRP A 220 4.04 14.56 -5.03
CA TRP A 220 5.44 14.92 -5.28
C TRP A 220 6.00 15.90 -4.25
N ASP A 221 7.33 16.00 -4.18
CA ASP A 221 8.01 16.75 -3.11
C ASP A 221 8.41 18.20 -3.41
N THR A 222 8.41 18.61 -4.68
CA THR A 222 8.80 19.96 -5.13
C THR A 222 7.60 20.88 -5.31
N ASP A 223 7.62 22.04 -4.68
CA ASP A 223 6.60 23.08 -4.92
C ASP A 223 6.77 23.75 -6.29
N HIS A 224 5.77 24.49 -6.77
CA HIS A 224 5.81 25.23 -8.04
C HIS A 224 6.30 24.37 -9.23
N THR A 225 5.80 23.14 -9.27
CA THR A 225 6.22 22.12 -10.23
C THR A 225 5.00 21.52 -10.90
N ASP A 226 5.13 21.26 -12.20
CA ASP A 226 4.09 20.69 -13.04
C ASP A 226 4.38 19.19 -13.29
N LEU A 227 3.56 18.34 -12.65
CA LEU A 227 3.56 16.89 -12.83
C LEU A 227 2.18 16.41 -13.22
N ASP A 228 2.09 15.76 -14.39
CA ASP A 228 0.86 15.10 -14.82
C ASP A 228 0.86 13.61 -14.45
N LEU A 229 -0.28 13.14 -13.95
CA LEU A 229 -0.65 11.74 -13.86
C LEU A 229 -1.21 11.27 -15.20
N HIS A 230 -0.57 10.24 -15.74
CA HIS A 230 -1.00 9.52 -16.93
C HIS A 230 -1.34 8.08 -16.56
N VAL A 231 -2.58 7.66 -16.82
CA VAL A 231 -3.04 6.28 -16.62
C VAL A 231 -3.41 5.68 -17.97
N VAL A 232 -2.65 4.70 -18.44
CA VAL A 232 -2.98 3.92 -19.63
C VAL A 232 -3.81 2.72 -19.21
N GLU A 233 -5.07 2.70 -19.60
CA GLU A 233 -6.04 1.66 -19.28
C GLU A 233 -5.80 0.40 -20.16
N PRO A 234 -6.32 -0.79 -19.78
CA PRO A 234 -6.09 -2.04 -20.52
C PRO A 234 -6.47 -2.00 -22.01
N GLY A 235 -7.45 -1.17 -22.37
CA GLY A 235 -7.86 -0.95 -23.76
C GLY A 235 -6.94 -0.03 -24.57
N GLY A 236 -5.87 0.49 -23.96
CA GLY A 236 -4.92 1.42 -24.58
C GLY A 236 -5.35 2.89 -24.50
N ASN A 237 -6.50 3.21 -23.92
CA ASN A 237 -6.92 4.58 -23.68
C ASN A 237 -6.04 5.22 -22.59
N GLU A 238 -5.46 6.39 -22.88
CA GLU A 238 -4.64 7.14 -21.93
C GLU A 238 -5.47 8.27 -21.31
N VAL A 239 -5.61 8.24 -19.99
CA VAL A 239 -6.28 9.27 -19.19
C VAL A 239 -5.23 10.18 -18.56
N PHE A 240 -5.36 11.48 -18.80
CA PHE A 240 -4.45 12.55 -18.36
C PHE A 240 -5.19 13.90 -18.41
N TYR A 241 -4.58 15.03 -18.02
CA TYR A 241 -5.29 16.32 -17.89
C TYR A 241 -6.17 16.71 -19.09
N SER A 242 -5.70 16.49 -20.33
CA SER A 242 -6.43 16.86 -21.56
C SER A 242 -7.45 15.79 -22.00
N ASN A 243 -7.38 14.58 -21.44
CA ASN A 243 -8.33 13.48 -21.66
C ASN A 243 -8.72 12.90 -20.29
N ASN A 244 -9.33 13.73 -19.44
CA ASN A 244 -9.57 13.42 -18.03
C ASN A 244 -10.74 12.46 -17.75
N ARG A 245 -11.33 11.87 -18.80
CA ARG A 245 -12.45 10.93 -18.71
C ARG A 245 -12.25 9.80 -19.72
N SER A 246 -12.56 8.57 -19.30
CA SER A 246 -12.51 7.41 -20.20
C SER A 246 -13.88 6.78 -20.46
N SER A 247 -13.93 5.97 -21.51
CA SER A 247 -15.11 5.18 -21.88
C SER A 247 -15.48 4.10 -20.88
N ILE A 248 -14.52 3.66 -20.04
CA ILE A 248 -14.76 2.70 -18.95
C ILE A 248 -15.17 3.39 -17.64
N GLY A 249 -15.35 4.71 -17.65
CA GLY A 249 -15.82 5.48 -16.49
C GLY A 249 -14.72 6.04 -15.59
N GLY A 250 -13.45 5.93 -16.00
CA GLY A 250 -12.32 6.51 -15.31
C GLY A 250 -12.39 8.03 -15.33
N ARG A 251 -11.99 8.68 -14.23
CA ARG A 251 -11.99 10.13 -14.07
C ARG A 251 -10.70 10.58 -13.41
N LEU A 252 -10.06 11.60 -13.98
CA LEU A 252 -8.94 12.28 -13.36
C LEU A 252 -9.42 13.51 -12.59
N SER A 253 -8.75 13.83 -11.49
CA SER A 253 -8.90 15.10 -10.77
C SER A 253 -8.58 16.28 -11.69
N ARG A 254 -8.83 17.48 -11.17
CA ARG A 254 -8.29 18.68 -11.78
C ARG A 254 -6.76 18.65 -11.75
N ASP A 255 -6.19 19.28 -12.78
CA ASP A 255 -4.77 19.50 -12.97
C ASP A 255 -4.24 20.62 -12.06
N PHE A 256 -3.09 20.38 -11.42
CA PHE A 256 -2.41 21.29 -10.51
C PHE A 256 -1.05 21.72 -11.10
N THR A 257 -1.03 22.93 -11.68
CA THR A 257 0.13 23.43 -12.44
C THR A 257 1.03 24.43 -11.71
N ASP A 258 0.59 24.99 -10.57
CA ASP A 258 1.28 26.08 -9.85
C ASP A 258 1.60 25.74 -8.38
N GLY A 259 1.80 24.45 -8.11
CA GLY A 259 2.13 24.01 -6.75
C GLY A 259 2.17 22.51 -6.58
N TYR A 260 2.05 22.08 -5.33
CA TYR A 260 1.82 20.69 -5.01
C TYR A 260 0.47 20.19 -5.52
N GLY A 261 0.49 19.03 -6.16
CA GLY A 261 -0.68 18.20 -6.35
C GLY A 261 -1.08 17.49 -5.06
N PRO A 262 -2.25 16.86 -5.11
CA PRO A 262 -2.24 15.56 -5.77
C PRO A 262 -3.03 15.53 -7.08
N GLU A 263 -2.61 14.66 -7.99
CA GLU A 263 -3.48 14.20 -9.09
C GLU A 263 -4.03 12.82 -8.79
N VAL A 264 -5.33 12.63 -8.97
CA VAL A 264 -6.03 11.40 -8.58
C VAL A 264 -6.89 10.89 -9.71
N TYR A 265 -6.64 9.66 -10.15
CA TYR A 265 -7.51 8.90 -11.03
C TYR A 265 -8.42 7.97 -10.23
N LEU A 266 -9.71 8.00 -10.53
CA LEU A 266 -10.76 7.24 -9.87
C LEU A 266 -11.54 6.41 -10.89
N LEU A 267 -11.64 5.11 -10.64
CA LEU A 267 -12.43 4.17 -11.43
C LEU A 267 -13.21 3.22 -10.53
N LYS A 268 -14.54 3.24 -10.65
CA LYS A 268 -15.44 2.45 -9.81
C LYS A 268 -15.35 0.95 -10.13
N ASP A 269 -15.53 0.59 -11.39
CA ASP A 269 -15.65 -0.79 -11.84
C ASP A 269 -14.52 -1.13 -12.83
N PRO A 270 -13.26 -1.27 -12.37
CA PRO A 270 -12.13 -1.45 -13.26
C PRO A 270 -12.20 -2.79 -14.01
N PRO A 271 -12.25 -2.79 -15.36
CA PRO A 271 -12.04 -4.00 -16.13
C PRO A 271 -10.70 -4.64 -15.79
N ALA A 272 -10.66 -5.97 -15.86
CA ALA A 272 -9.42 -6.70 -15.66
C ALA A 272 -8.41 -6.38 -16.77
N GLY A 273 -7.14 -6.35 -16.37
CA GLY A 273 -6.03 -6.01 -17.24
C GLY A 273 -4.99 -5.19 -16.48
N THR A 274 -3.98 -4.75 -17.22
CA THR A 274 -2.89 -3.94 -16.69
C THR A 274 -3.17 -2.46 -16.94
N TYR A 275 -3.08 -1.66 -15.89
CA TYR A 275 -3.12 -0.21 -15.94
C TYR A 275 -1.70 0.29 -15.76
N THR A 276 -1.14 0.95 -16.78
CA THR A 276 0.21 1.49 -16.70
C THR A 276 0.14 2.93 -16.20
N VAL A 277 0.80 3.20 -15.07
CA VAL A 277 0.82 4.52 -14.45
C VAL A 277 2.15 5.21 -14.74
N ARG A 278 2.05 6.44 -15.24
CA ARG A 278 3.20 7.28 -15.59
C ARG A 278 3.08 8.64 -14.93
N ALA A 279 4.22 9.18 -14.52
CA ALA A 279 4.35 10.57 -14.13
C ALA A 279 5.08 11.32 -15.25
N LYS A 280 4.53 12.45 -15.70
CA LYS A 280 5.19 13.29 -16.70
C LYS A 280 5.65 14.58 -16.07
N TYR A 281 6.95 14.83 -16.14
CA TYR A 281 7.58 15.99 -15.56
C TYR A 281 7.73 17.11 -16.59
N TYR A 282 6.95 18.18 -16.48
CA TYR A 282 7.09 19.37 -17.31
C TYR A 282 7.95 20.36 -16.53
N ALA A 283 9.26 20.33 -16.74
CA ALA A 283 10.15 21.07 -15.86
C ALA A 283 9.80 22.57 -15.75
N SER A 284 9.60 23.01 -14.52
CA SER A 284 9.97 24.35 -14.09
C SER A 284 11.45 24.30 -13.63
N HIS A 285 12.15 25.44 -13.64
CA HIS A 285 13.59 25.54 -13.31
C HIS A 285 13.88 25.37 -11.80
N GLN A 286 13.20 24.44 -11.12
CA GLN A 286 13.14 24.32 -9.67
C GLN A 286 13.70 22.96 -9.19
N GLN A 287 14.89 22.56 -9.66
CA GLN A 287 15.61 21.50 -8.95
C GLN A 287 15.99 22.06 -7.58
N SER A 288 15.52 21.40 -6.51
CA SER A 288 15.91 21.74 -5.14
C SER A 288 17.42 21.85 -5.03
N THR A 289 17.88 22.93 -4.41
CA THR A 289 19.30 23.07 -4.07
C THR A 289 19.71 22.11 -2.96
N LEU A 290 18.83 21.29 -2.38
CA LEU A 290 19.19 20.31 -1.36
C LEU A 290 19.00 18.88 -1.83
N THR A 291 17.86 18.59 -2.47
CA THR A 291 17.54 17.22 -2.91
C THR A 291 18.03 16.92 -4.32
N GLY A 292 18.20 17.94 -5.16
CA GLY A 292 18.70 17.85 -6.53
C GLY A 292 17.75 17.28 -7.58
N SER A 293 16.60 16.74 -7.17
CA SER A 293 15.54 16.32 -8.09
C SER A 293 14.18 16.31 -7.40
N THR A 294 13.12 16.30 -8.21
CA THR A 294 11.76 16.06 -7.73
C THR A 294 11.56 14.57 -7.52
N SER A 295 10.94 14.18 -6.41
CA SER A 295 10.43 12.82 -6.17
C SER A 295 8.94 12.81 -6.49
N ALA A 296 8.51 11.87 -7.32
CA ALA A 296 7.12 11.54 -7.51
C ALA A 296 6.82 10.22 -6.79
N VAL A 297 5.66 10.16 -6.14
CA VAL A 297 5.17 8.96 -5.47
C VAL A 297 3.77 8.65 -5.97
N VAL A 298 3.56 7.39 -6.33
CA VAL A 298 2.28 6.88 -6.81
C VAL A 298 1.76 5.86 -5.82
N TRP A 299 0.49 6.00 -5.43
CA TRP A 299 -0.27 4.99 -4.70
C TRP A 299 -1.38 4.45 -5.59
N ALA A 300 -1.49 3.13 -5.69
CA ALA A 300 -2.58 2.44 -6.34
C ALA A 300 -3.34 1.61 -5.32
N MET A 301 -4.60 1.96 -5.10
CA MET A 301 -5.52 1.33 -4.16
C MET A 301 -6.57 0.55 -4.94
N GLN A 302 -6.72 -0.75 -4.66
CA GLN A 302 -7.68 -1.62 -5.34
C GLN A 302 -8.55 -2.36 -4.32
N GLY A 303 -9.86 -2.52 -4.57
CA GLY A 303 -10.70 -3.42 -3.77
C GLY A 303 -11.56 -2.78 -2.67
N GLY A 304 -11.90 -1.49 -2.80
CA GLY A 304 -12.91 -0.82 -1.96
C GLY A 304 -12.66 -0.99 -0.45
N ALA A 305 -13.62 -1.63 0.24
CA ALA A 305 -13.64 -1.86 1.69
C ALA A 305 -12.46 -2.68 2.25
N THR A 306 -11.82 -3.52 1.44
CA THR A 306 -10.62 -4.30 1.80
C THR A 306 -9.53 -4.02 0.79
N PRO A 307 -8.96 -2.81 0.79
CA PRO A 307 -8.12 -2.39 -0.30
C PRO A 307 -6.73 -3.02 -0.20
N SER A 308 -6.23 -3.54 -1.32
CA SER A 308 -4.80 -3.75 -1.51
C SER A 308 -4.19 -2.43 -1.96
N ILE A 309 -3.09 -2.01 -1.32
CA ILE A 309 -2.34 -0.82 -1.73
C ILE A 309 -0.97 -1.22 -2.24
N GLN A 310 -0.66 -0.76 -3.45
CA GLN A 310 0.68 -0.72 -4.02
C GLN A 310 1.15 0.74 -4.00
N TYR A 311 2.43 0.96 -3.76
CA TYR A 311 3.03 2.27 -3.92
C TYR A 311 4.44 2.13 -4.47
N ASP A 312 4.90 3.15 -5.19
CA ASP A 312 6.30 3.29 -5.58
C ASP A 312 6.64 4.78 -5.66
N ALA A 313 7.92 5.09 -5.50
CA ALA A 313 8.46 6.43 -5.61
C ALA A 313 9.65 6.43 -6.58
N VAL A 314 9.65 7.42 -7.48
CA VAL A 314 10.69 7.63 -8.48
C VAL A 314 11.28 9.03 -8.32
N ARG A 315 12.60 9.14 -8.52
CA ARG A 315 13.26 10.43 -8.64
C ARG A 315 13.26 10.86 -10.11
N LEU A 316 12.67 12.01 -10.38
CA LEU A 316 12.52 12.60 -11.70
C LEU A 316 13.72 13.50 -11.99
N ASP A 317 14.69 13.00 -12.75
CA ASP A 317 15.92 13.70 -13.14
C ASP A 317 15.94 14.12 -14.62
N ARG A 318 15.01 13.61 -15.44
CA ARG A 318 14.92 13.88 -16.88
C ARG A 318 13.73 14.76 -17.25
N ASN A 319 14.01 15.88 -17.89
CA ASN A 319 13.03 16.88 -18.28
C ASN A 319 12.15 16.40 -19.47
N LYS A 320 10.83 16.60 -19.38
CA LYS A 320 9.80 16.29 -20.39
C LYS A 320 9.62 14.81 -20.73
N GLU A 321 10.22 13.92 -19.95
CA GLU A 321 10.04 12.48 -20.12
C GLU A 321 8.80 12.00 -19.35
N LYS A 322 8.07 11.06 -19.96
CA LYS A 322 7.06 10.28 -19.25
C LYS A 322 7.78 9.11 -18.58
N MET A 323 7.88 9.13 -17.27
CA MET A 323 8.46 8.03 -16.52
C MET A 323 7.35 7.07 -16.11
N GLU A 324 7.50 5.81 -16.49
CA GLU A 324 6.65 4.75 -15.97
C GLU A 324 7.00 4.49 -14.51
N VAL A 325 6.01 4.62 -13.64
CA VAL A 325 6.19 4.50 -12.19
C VAL A 325 5.76 3.10 -11.75
N MET A 326 4.63 2.61 -12.24
CA MET A 326 4.15 1.27 -11.89
C MET A 326 3.15 0.72 -12.91
N ALA A 327 2.99 -0.61 -12.88
CA ALA A 327 1.95 -1.32 -13.60
C ALA A 327 1.00 -2.00 -12.60
N VAL A 328 -0.27 -1.60 -12.61
CA VAL A 328 -1.29 -2.11 -11.69
C VAL A 328 -2.11 -3.18 -12.40
N ALA A 329 -2.01 -4.43 -11.93
CA ALA A 329 -2.82 -5.53 -12.45
C ALA A 329 -4.17 -5.60 -11.72
N VAL A 330 -5.27 -5.40 -12.46
CA VAL A 330 -6.63 -5.69 -11.99
C VAL A 330 -7.00 -7.08 -12.48
N ARG A 331 -7.34 -7.99 -11.55
CA ARG A 331 -7.87 -9.32 -11.86
C ARG A 331 -9.39 -9.28 -11.86
N GLN A 332 -10.07 -10.10 -12.68
CA GLN A 332 -11.53 -10.18 -12.63
C GLN A 332 -11.96 -10.69 -11.25
N GLY A 333 -12.66 -9.86 -10.48
CA GLY A 333 -13.59 -10.35 -9.47
C GLY A 333 -14.83 -10.91 -10.16
N ALA A 334 -15.37 -12.03 -9.68
CA ALA A 334 -16.67 -12.53 -10.15
C ALA A 334 -17.69 -11.38 -10.12
N LYS A 335 -18.39 -11.16 -11.24
CA LYS A 335 -19.37 -10.07 -11.45
C LYS A 335 -20.08 -9.68 -10.15
N GLY A 336 -19.79 -8.49 -9.63
CA GLY A 336 -20.64 -7.87 -8.62
C GLY A 336 -22.01 -7.64 -9.24
N ALA A 337 -23.01 -8.41 -8.80
CA ALA A 337 -24.40 -8.01 -8.97
C ALA A 337 -24.60 -6.65 -8.27
N PRO A 338 -25.48 -5.78 -8.79
CA PRO A 338 -25.71 -4.47 -8.19
C PRO A 338 -26.05 -4.62 -6.71
N HIS A 339 -25.37 -3.82 -5.89
CA HIS A 339 -25.62 -3.68 -4.45
C HIS A 339 -27.06 -3.21 -4.22
N GLU A 340 -28.01 -4.13 -4.06
CA GLU A 340 -29.22 -3.84 -3.31
C GLU A 340 -28.86 -3.85 -1.82
N VAL A 341 -29.19 -2.76 -1.14
CA VAL A 341 -29.02 -2.60 0.31
C VAL A 341 -29.97 -3.58 0.99
N PRO A 342 -29.50 -4.62 1.72
CA PRO A 342 -30.42 -5.53 2.37
C PRO A 342 -30.87 -4.94 3.71
N VAL A 343 -32.17 -4.72 3.83
CA VAL A 343 -32.85 -4.62 5.12
C VAL A 343 -32.79 -6.00 5.77
N VAL A 344 -32.25 -6.08 6.99
CA VAL A 344 -32.10 -7.32 7.75
C VAL A 344 -33.45 -7.72 8.36
N PRO A 345 -33.88 -8.98 8.14
CA PRO A 345 -34.44 -9.74 9.24
C PRO A 345 -33.68 -11.06 9.45
N VAL A 346 -33.34 -11.29 10.71
CA VAL A 346 -32.73 -12.52 11.25
C VAL A 346 -33.67 -13.71 11.06
N VAL A 347 -33.25 -14.79 10.37
CA VAL A 347 -33.48 -16.21 10.75
C VAL A 347 -32.43 -17.13 10.07
N ALA A 348 -32.01 -18.14 10.84
CA ALA A 348 -30.97 -19.17 10.68
C ALA A 348 -30.87 -20.00 9.38
N GLY A 349 -29.63 -20.40 9.05
CA GLY A 349 -29.29 -21.67 8.37
C GLY A 349 -28.41 -21.56 7.12
N ALA A 350 -27.09 -21.66 7.26
CA ALA A 350 -26.15 -21.95 6.17
C ALA A 350 -25.24 -23.12 6.56
N PRO A 351 -24.89 -24.04 5.64
CA PRO A 351 -23.57 -24.63 5.74
C PRO A 351 -22.92 -24.89 4.38
N ALA A 352 -21.74 -24.28 4.16
CA ALA A 352 -20.56 -24.88 3.51
C ALA A 352 -19.50 -23.78 3.27
N ALA A 353 -18.93 -23.24 4.35
CA ALA A 353 -17.71 -22.42 4.27
C ALA A 353 -16.64 -22.89 5.26
N GLN A 354 -16.87 -24.02 5.94
CA GLN A 354 -15.94 -24.56 6.92
C GLN A 354 -16.07 -26.08 7.06
N LEU A 355 -14.97 -26.70 7.47
CA LEU A 355 -14.80 -28.11 7.83
C LEU A 355 -14.19 -28.15 9.23
N GLY A 356 -14.75 -28.91 10.15
CA GLY A 356 -14.19 -29.03 11.50
C GLY A 356 -14.25 -30.45 12.03
N PHE A 357 -13.23 -30.85 12.80
CA PHE A 357 -13.14 -32.14 13.46
C PHE A 357 -12.28 -32.04 14.72
N THR A 358 -12.32 -33.08 15.57
CA THR A 358 -11.43 -33.19 16.73
C THR A 358 -10.50 -34.38 16.54
N ASP A 359 -9.20 -34.17 16.74
CA ASP A 359 -8.19 -35.21 16.61
C ASP A 359 -8.02 -36.04 17.90
N THR A 360 -7.11 -37.02 17.88
CA THR A 360 -6.90 -37.93 19.01
C THR A 360 -6.31 -37.29 20.26
N ASP A 361 -5.58 -36.18 20.16
CA ASP A 361 -5.02 -35.50 21.33
C ASP A 361 -5.95 -34.42 21.90
N GLY A 362 -7.02 -34.10 21.17
CA GLY A 362 -8.14 -33.29 21.63
C GLY A 362 -8.19 -31.90 21.06
N ASP A 363 -7.34 -31.63 20.07
CA ASP A 363 -7.34 -30.39 19.33
C ASP A 363 -8.54 -30.31 18.38
N GLU A 364 -9.29 -29.21 18.48
CA GLU A 364 -10.36 -28.86 17.55
C GLU A 364 -9.76 -28.15 16.34
N VAL A 365 -9.69 -28.86 15.22
CA VAL A 365 -9.18 -28.35 13.95
C VAL A 365 -10.34 -27.89 13.09
N VAL A 366 -10.31 -26.63 12.66
CA VAL A 366 -11.32 -26.02 11.80
C VAL A 366 -10.66 -25.34 10.62
N LEU A 367 -10.99 -25.81 9.43
CA LEU A 367 -10.64 -25.19 8.17
C LEU A 367 -11.78 -24.31 7.70
N VAL A 368 -11.50 -23.04 7.40
CA VAL A 368 -12.51 -22.06 6.97
C VAL A 368 -12.08 -21.43 5.66
N ARG A 369 -12.98 -21.37 4.67
CA ARG A 369 -12.74 -20.62 3.43
C ARG A 369 -13.15 -19.17 3.63
N GLU A 370 -12.17 -18.30 3.78
CA GLU A 370 -12.34 -16.87 4.01
C GLU A 370 -11.18 -16.09 3.36
N GLY A 371 -11.41 -14.83 2.99
CA GLY A 371 -10.35 -13.98 2.41
C GLY A 371 -9.73 -14.49 1.09
N GLY A 372 -10.42 -15.39 0.37
CA GLY A 372 -9.93 -15.96 -0.89
C GLY A 372 -9.02 -17.19 -0.75
N GLY A 373 -8.79 -17.67 0.47
CA GLY A 373 -8.01 -18.88 0.77
C GLY A 373 -8.72 -19.79 1.76
N VAL A 374 -8.08 -20.88 2.16
CA VAL A 374 -8.51 -21.73 3.28
C VAL A 374 -7.56 -21.46 4.45
N ASN A 375 -8.11 -21.13 5.60
CA ASN A 375 -7.35 -20.91 6.83
C ASN A 375 -7.59 -22.06 7.80
N GLU A 376 -6.58 -22.41 8.59
CA GLU A 376 -6.67 -23.43 9.63
C GLU A 376 -6.63 -22.80 11.02
N TYR A 377 -7.63 -23.14 11.82
CA TYR A 377 -7.74 -22.77 13.21
C TYR A 377 -7.62 -24.02 14.05
N VAL A 378 -6.79 -23.97 15.09
CA VAL A 378 -6.69 -25.03 16.10
C VAL A 378 -7.08 -24.46 17.44
N ASN A 379 -8.07 -25.06 18.09
CA ASN A 379 -8.66 -24.59 19.35
C ASN A 379 -9.07 -23.10 19.29
N GLY A 380 -9.64 -22.70 18.15
CA GLY A 380 -10.14 -21.33 17.91
C GLY A 380 -9.05 -20.29 17.62
N LYS A 381 -7.77 -20.67 17.49
CA LYS A 381 -6.68 -19.77 17.11
C LYS A 381 -6.20 -20.05 15.70
N LEU A 382 -6.02 -19.01 14.90
CA LEU A 382 -5.46 -19.13 13.55
C LEU A 382 -4.03 -19.69 13.65
N GLN A 383 -3.81 -20.88 13.11
CA GLN A 383 -2.49 -21.51 13.03
C GLN A 383 -1.87 -21.31 11.65
N ILE A 384 -2.67 -21.47 10.58
CA ILE A 384 -2.19 -21.37 9.21
C ILE A 384 -3.11 -20.46 8.41
N GLN A 385 -2.56 -19.34 7.93
CA GLN A 385 -3.24 -18.48 6.99
C GLN A 385 -2.91 -18.91 5.56
N GLY A 386 -3.93 -19.27 4.77
CA GLY A 386 -3.76 -19.71 3.38
C GLY A 386 -3.12 -21.08 3.25
N VAL A 387 -3.69 -22.10 3.91
CA VAL A 387 -3.34 -23.52 3.77
C VAL A 387 -3.23 -23.88 2.30
N ARG A 388 -2.06 -24.38 1.87
CA ARG A 388 -1.82 -24.75 0.48
C ARG A 388 -2.20 -26.19 0.21
N THR A 389 -1.97 -27.07 1.17
CA THR A 389 -2.26 -28.50 1.09
C THR A 389 -2.90 -29.00 2.38
N PHE A 390 -3.99 -29.76 2.24
CA PHE A 390 -4.59 -30.50 3.34
C PHE A 390 -5.02 -31.87 2.81
N THR A 391 -4.28 -32.90 3.20
CA THR A 391 -4.43 -34.28 2.72
C THR A 391 -5.00 -35.18 3.79
N ILE A 392 -5.98 -36.01 3.42
CA ILE A 392 -6.62 -36.99 4.30
C ILE A 392 -6.37 -38.39 3.75
N ASP A 393 -5.79 -39.27 4.58
CA ASP A 393 -5.71 -40.70 4.33
C ASP A 393 -6.84 -41.41 5.10
N GLU A 394 -7.90 -41.79 4.38
CA GLU A 394 -9.07 -42.43 4.95
C GLU A 394 -8.76 -43.79 5.58
N ALA A 395 -7.85 -44.57 4.97
CA ALA A 395 -7.52 -45.92 5.43
C ALA A 395 -6.65 -45.89 6.70
N ALA A 396 -5.72 -44.95 6.77
CA ALA A 396 -4.88 -44.72 7.95
C ALA A 396 -5.58 -43.86 9.03
N ARG A 397 -6.69 -43.19 8.68
CA ARG A 397 -7.39 -42.18 9.51
C ARG A 397 -6.45 -41.05 9.97
N THR A 398 -5.61 -40.58 9.07
CA THR A 398 -4.67 -39.47 9.32
C THR A 398 -4.92 -38.30 8.39
N TYR A 399 -4.47 -37.12 8.79
CA TYR A 399 -4.40 -35.95 7.93
C TYR A 399 -3.02 -35.30 8.01
N ALA A 400 -2.66 -34.51 7.00
CA ALA A 400 -1.46 -33.70 6.97
C ALA A 400 -1.74 -32.36 6.29
N ASP A 401 -1.19 -31.30 6.88
CA ASP A 401 -1.25 -29.92 6.40
C ASP A 401 0.16 -29.42 6.01
N ASP A 402 0.30 -28.11 5.79
CA ASP A 402 1.56 -27.48 5.37
C ASP A 402 2.69 -27.54 6.43
N THR A 403 2.35 -27.82 7.68
CA THR A 403 3.22 -27.70 8.85
C THR A 403 3.28 -28.96 9.72
N GLY A 404 2.30 -29.86 9.61
CA GLY A 404 2.20 -31.03 10.48
C GLY A 404 1.28 -32.14 9.97
N PHE A 405 1.04 -33.11 10.84
CA PHE A 405 0.12 -34.23 10.61
C PHE A 405 -0.55 -34.64 11.92
N GLY A 406 -1.76 -35.19 11.82
CA GLY A 406 -2.56 -35.64 12.96
C GLY A 406 -3.38 -36.89 12.65
N THR A 407 -4.06 -37.41 13.67
CA THR A 407 -4.88 -38.63 13.57
C THR A 407 -6.32 -38.34 13.98
N PHE A 408 -7.29 -38.73 13.16
CA PHE A 408 -8.70 -38.55 13.46
C PHE A 408 -9.14 -39.48 14.59
N ARG A 409 -10.00 -38.98 15.50
CA ARG A 409 -10.68 -39.85 16.47
C ARG A 409 -11.48 -40.94 15.77
N ALA A 410 -11.65 -42.09 16.41
CA ALA A 410 -12.44 -43.19 15.87
C ALA A 410 -13.91 -42.83 15.57
N SER A 411 -14.44 -41.76 16.19
CA SER A 411 -15.80 -41.25 16.01
C SER A 411 -16.00 -40.42 14.74
N GLU A 412 -14.94 -39.92 14.11
CA GLU A 412 -15.05 -39.02 12.96
C GLU A 412 -15.43 -39.75 11.67
N ASP A 413 -16.34 -39.15 10.89
CA ASP A 413 -16.68 -39.59 9.53
C ASP A 413 -15.62 -39.09 8.53
N VAL A 414 -14.49 -39.81 8.47
CA VAL A 414 -13.34 -39.41 7.65
C VAL A 414 -13.70 -39.31 6.15
N ALA A 415 -14.62 -40.15 5.66
CA ALA A 415 -15.08 -40.08 4.28
C ALA A 415 -15.89 -38.81 4.01
N GLY A 416 -16.78 -38.43 4.94
CA GLY A 416 -17.51 -37.17 4.91
C GLY A 416 -16.59 -35.94 4.99
N LEU A 417 -15.60 -35.97 5.89
CA LEU A 417 -14.60 -34.90 6.04
C LEU A 417 -13.74 -34.75 4.78
N GLN A 418 -13.36 -35.85 4.12
CA GLN A 418 -12.62 -35.80 2.86
C GLN A 418 -13.44 -35.16 1.74
N ALA A 419 -14.73 -35.47 1.63
CA ALA A 419 -15.62 -34.86 0.66
C ALA A 419 -15.80 -33.34 0.91
N GLN A 420 -15.99 -32.94 2.17
CA GLN A 420 -16.08 -31.53 2.57
C GLN A 420 -14.78 -30.77 2.33
N CYS A 421 -13.63 -31.39 2.62
CA CYS A 421 -12.30 -30.81 2.37
C CYS A 421 -12.11 -30.51 0.88
N ARG A 422 -12.43 -31.46 -0.01
CA ARG A 422 -12.34 -31.22 -1.46
C ARG A 422 -13.21 -30.05 -1.91
N HIS A 423 -14.43 -29.93 -1.37
CA HIS A 423 -15.30 -28.80 -1.67
C HIS A 423 -14.71 -27.48 -1.16
N LEU A 424 -14.16 -27.48 0.06
CA LEU A 424 -13.51 -26.35 0.68
C LEU A 424 -12.28 -25.87 -0.09
N PHE A 425 -11.55 -26.76 -0.77
CA PHE A 425 -10.41 -26.41 -1.63
C PHE A 425 -10.78 -26.20 -3.11
N GLY A 426 -12.06 -26.35 -3.47
CA GLY A 426 -12.52 -26.17 -4.86
C GLY A 426 -12.06 -27.27 -5.82
N LEU A 427 -11.74 -28.45 -5.29
CA LEU A 427 -11.31 -29.61 -6.07
C LEU A 427 -12.53 -30.38 -6.59
N ALA A 428 -12.47 -30.81 -7.85
CA ALA A 428 -13.54 -31.60 -8.47
C ALA A 428 -13.76 -32.93 -7.70
N PRO A 429 -14.99 -33.47 -7.64
CA PRO A 429 -15.21 -34.80 -7.07
C PRO A 429 -14.47 -35.87 -7.89
N GLU A 430 -13.88 -36.88 -7.21
CA GLU A 430 -13.32 -38.03 -7.92
C GLU A 430 -14.41 -38.70 -8.78
N PRO A 431 -14.10 -39.14 -10.01
CA PRO A 431 -15.00 -40.04 -10.70
C PRO A 431 -15.18 -41.29 -9.83
N LEU A 432 -16.44 -41.66 -9.57
CA LEU A 432 -16.78 -42.90 -8.90
C LEU A 432 -16.03 -44.04 -9.59
N SER A 433 -14.96 -44.52 -8.96
CA SER A 433 -14.25 -45.69 -9.40
C SER A 433 -15.24 -46.84 -9.32
N ARG A 434 -15.77 -47.27 -10.47
CA ARG A 434 -16.42 -48.57 -10.60
C ARG A 434 -15.35 -49.64 -10.38
N LYS A 435 -15.00 -49.88 -9.12
CA LYS A 435 -14.60 -51.22 -8.68
C LYS A 435 -15.85 -52.08 -8.69
N ALA A 436 -16.28 -52.44 -9.90
CA ALA A 436 -17.05 -53.66 -10.09
C ALA A 436 -16.13 -54.81 -9.67
N GLY A 437 -16.29 -55.24 -8.42
CA GLY A 437 -15.70 -56.46 -7.94
C GLY A 437 -16.05 -57.58 -8.90
N ARG A 438 -15.02 -58.18 -9.51
CA ARG A 438 -15.09 -59.57 -9.98
C ARG A 438 -15.39 -60.42 -8.74
N LEU A 439 -16.67 -60.64 -8.47
CA LEU A 439 -17.15 -61.65 -7.55
C LEU A 439 -17.80 -62.76 -8.38
N GLY A 440 -17.09 -63.88 -8.41
CA GLY A 440 -17.50 -65.24 -8.74
C GLY A 440 -18.77 -65.45 -9.55
N ARG A 441 -18.58 -65.93 -10.79
CA ARG A 441 -19.47 -66.98 -11.32
C ARG A 441 -19.48 -68.14 -10.32
N ARG A 442 -20.54 -68.27 -9.52
CA ARG A 442 -20.98 -69.55 -8.98
C ARG A 442 -22.33 -69.89 -9.59
N VAL A 443 -22.30 -71.01 -10.29
CA VAL A 443 -23.39 -71.77 -10.87
C VAL A 443 -24.36 -72.21 -9.78
N LEU A 444 -25.66 -72.00 -10.03
CA LEU A 444 -26.82 -72.79 -9.57
C LEU A 444 -27.89 -72.49 -10.65
N GLY A 445 -28.10 -73.36 -11.64
CA GLY A 445 -28.94 -74.55 -11.51
C GLY A 445 -30.40 -74.15 -11.79
N LEU A 446 -30.79 -74.07 -13.07
CA LEU A 446 -31.78 -74.95 -13.74
C LEU A 446 -33.19 -74.85 -13.14
N ALA A 447 -34.11 -74.29 -13.94
CA ALA A 447 -35.53 -74.64 -13.88
C ALA A 447 -35.82 -75.71 -14.94
N PRO A 448 -36.87 -76.53 -14.80
CA PRO A 448 -37.48 -77.09 -13.60
C PRO A 448 -36.87 -78.45 -13.21
#